data_AF-A0A8H4JIP3-F1
#
_entry.id   AF-A0A8H4JIP3-F1
#
_cell.length_a   1.000
_cell.length_b   1.000
_cell.length_c   1.000
_cell.angle_alpha   90.00
_cell.angle_beta   90.00
_cell.angle_gamma   90.00
#
_symmetry.space_group_name_H-M   'P 1'
#
loop_
_entity.id
_entity.type
_entity.pdbx_description
1 polymer ?
#
loop_
_entity_poly.entity_id
_entity_poly.type
_entity_poly.pdbx_seq_one_letter_code
_entity_poly.pdbx_strand_id
1 'polypeptide(L)' 'MQQEKMLDRLELQQDQEKAICGDAVPRLLDDRDSRASLVRGIRLQYHFAMAEPIKRLSFSMPPFARARNARRIMNNDIPE' A
#
# COMPACT_ATOMS: atom_id res chain seq x y z
N MET A 1 -10.83 3.73 27.74
CA MET A 1 -11.40 3.03 26.56
C MET A 1 -11.72 3.92 25.36
N GLN A 2 -12.38 5.07 25.48
CA GLN A 2 -12.68 5.90 24.27
C GLN A 2 -11.46 6.64 23.70
N GLN A 3 -10.56 7.10 24.55
CA GLN A 3 -9.36 7.85 24.13
C GLN A 3 -8.34 6.97 23.41
N GLU A 4 -8.18 5.73 23.86
CA GLU A 4 -7.31 4.70 23.27
C GLU A 4 -7.76 4.29 21.85
N LYS A 5 -9.07 4.06 21.66
CA LYS A 5 -9.64 3.80 20.32
C LYS A 5 -9.45 4.96 19.33
N MET A 6 -9.40 6.19 19.85
CA MET A 6 -9.17 7.37 19.02
C MET A 6 -7.71 7.45 18.58
N LEU A 7 -6.78 7.22 19.51
CA LEU A 7 -5.33 7.12 19.22
C LEU A 7 -5.06 6.04 18.17
N ASP A 8 -5.63 4.85 18.31
CA ASP A 8 -5.49 3.77 17.32
C ASP A 8 -5.97 4.19 15.91
N ARG A 9 -7.06 4.95 15.84
CA ARG A 9 -7.61 5.42 14.56
C ARG A 9 -6.72 6.50 13.92
N LEU A 10 -6.17 7.42 14.72
CA LEU A 10 -5.22 8.44 14.25
C LEU A 10 -3.93 7.80 13.75
N GLU A 11 -3.44 6.79 14.46
CA GLU A 11 -2.27 6.02 14.06
C GLU A 11 -2.48 5.26 12.74
N LEU A 12 -3.65 4.64 12.56
CA LEU A 12 -4.02 4.00 11.29
C LEU A 12 -4.11 5.01 10.15
N GLN A 13 -4.65 6.20 10.41
CA GLN A 13 -4.73 7.25 9.40
C GLN A 13 -3.33 7.72 8.96
N GLN A 14 -2.40 7.91 9.88
CA GLN A 14 -1.02 8.27 9.54
C GLN A 14 -0.33 7.21 8.67
N ASP A 15 -0.56 5.93 8.99
CA ASP A 15 -0.06 4.82 8.18
C ASP A 15 -0.65 4.83 6.77
N GLN A 16 -1.94 5.12 6.63
CA GLN A 16 -2.62 5.25 5.35
C GLN A 16 -2.07 6.42 4.52
N GLU A 17 -1.83 7.57 5.14
CA GLU A 17 -1.25 8.74 4.48
C GLU A 17 0.16 8.45 3.95
N LYS A 18 1.02 7.85 4.78
CA LYS A 18 2.37 7.42 4.38
C LYS A 18 2.31 6.42 3.23
N ALA A 19 1.33 5.52 3.22
CA ALA A 19 1.16 4.56 2.14
C ALA A 19 0.74 5.22 0.82
N ILE A 20 -0.14 6.22 0.85
CA ILE A 20 -0.53 7.00 -0.33
C ILE A 20 0.68 7.73 -0.93
N CYS A 21 1.52 8.31 -0.08
CA CYS A 21 2.76 8.98 -0.48
C CYS A 21 3.85 8.02 -0.97
N GLY A 22 3.70 6.71 -0.72
CA GLY A 22 4.69 5.69 -1.06
C GLY A 22 5.89 5.64 -0.10
N ASP A 23 5.72 6.16 1.11
CA ASP A 23 6.78 6.25 2.11
C ASP A 23 6.84 5.00 3.00
N ALA A 24 5.70 4.34 3.25
CA ALA A 24 5.63 3.17 4.12
C ALA A 24 4.47 2.23 3.76
N VAL A 25 4.58 0.97 4.21
CA VAL A 25 3.47 0.00 4.20
C VAL A 25 2.68 0.16 5.50
N PRO A 26 1.32 0.21 5.48
CA PRO A 26 0.52 0.26 6.69
C PRO A 26 0.75 -0.94 7.60
N ARG A 27 0.74 -0.74 8.92
CA ARG A 27 0.95 -1.83 9.89
C ARG A 27 -0.19 -2.86 9.90
N LEU A 28 -1.42 -2.44 9.59
CA LEU A 28 -2.61 -3.29 9.61
C LEU A 28 -3.24 -3.43 8.22
N LEU A 29 -2.99 -4.56 7.55
CA LEU A 29 -3.52 -4.84 6.22
C LEU A 29 -4.88 -5.56 6.21
N ASP A 30 -5.43 -5.94 7.37
CA ASP A 30 -6.81 -6.42 7.47
C ASP A 30 -7.82 -5.26 7.36
N ASP A 31 -7.38 -4.06 7.71
CA ASP A 31 -8.18 -2.85 7.54
C ASP A 31 -8.38 -2.52 6.06
N ARG A 32 -9.62 -2.15 5.72
CA ARG A 32 -10.01 -1.88 4.34
C ARG A 32 -9.32 -0.62 3.79
N ASP A 33 -9.24 0.43 4.59
CA ASP A 33 -8.73 1.72 4.17
C ASP A 33 -7.20 1.67 4.03
N SER A 34 -6.52 0.94 4.92
CA SER A 34 -5.10 0.60 4.81
C SER A 34 -4.75 -0.17 3.53
N ARG A 35 -5.58 -1.13 3.11
CA ARG A 35 -5.35 -1.80 1.81
C ARG A 35 -5.58 -0.86 0.63
N ALA A 36 -6.62 -0.04 0.70
CA ALA A 36 -6.94 0.92 -0.35
C ALA A 36 -5.84 1.99 -0.51
N SER A 37 -5.33 2.52 0.60
CA SER A 37 -4.24 3.49 0.63
C SER A 37 -2.95 2.89 0.06
N LEU A 38 -2.63 1.64 0.40
CA LEU A 38 -1.47 0.94 -0.17
C LEU A 38 -1.62 0.72 -1.69
N VAL A 39 -2.79 0.27 -2.17
CA VAL A 39 -3.07 0.16 -3.61
C VAL A 39 -2.90 1.52 -4.31
N ARG A 40 -3.33 2.61 -3.67
CA ARG A 40 -3.18 3.96 -4.20
C ARG A 40 -1.71 4.35 -4.30
N GLY A 41 -0.92 4.13 -3.24
CA GLY A 41 0.53 4.32 -3.24
C GLY A 41 1.24 3.57 -4.36
N ILE A 42 0.98 2.26 -4.49
CA ILE A 42 1.55 1.40 -5.54
C ILE A 42 1.25 1.96 -6.95
N ARG A 43 0.04 2.45 -7.19
CA ARG A 43 -0.34 2.99 -8.52
C ARG A 43 0.26 4.37 -8.82
N LEU A 44 0.50 5.18 -7.79
CA LEU A 44 1.02 6.53 -7.94
C LEU A 44 2.56 6.58 -7.95
N GLN A 45 3.22 5.73 -7.18
CA GLN A 45 4.65 5.84 -6.88
C GLN A 45 5.43 4.65 -7.43
N TYR A 46 6.14 4.84 -8.55
CA TYR A 46 6.82 3.73 -9.24
C TYR A 46 7.91 3.06 -8.40
N HIS A 47 8.82 3.83 -7.79
CA HIS A 47 9.89 3.28 -6.96
C HIS A 47 9.34 2.49 -5.77
N PHE A 48 8.28 3.01 -5.15
CA PHE A 48 7.58 2.30 -4.08
C PHE A 48 6.94 0.99 -4.57
N ALA A 49 6.31 0.98 -5.74
CA ALA A 49 5.77 -0.24 -6.35
C ALA A 49 6.85 -1.31 -6.64
N MET A 50 8.10 -0.90 -6.78
CA MET A 50 9.26 -1.78 -6.99
C MET A 50 10.02 -2.09 -5.70
N ALA A 51 9.64 -1.51 -4.57
CA ALA A 51 10.26 -1.78 -3.29
C ALA A 51 10.01 -3.23 -2.84
N GLU A 52 10.99 -3.79 -2.14
CA GLU A 52 10.97 -5.19 -1.71
C GLU A 52 9.74 -5.57 -0.85
N PRO A 53 9.28 -4.73 0.10
CA PRO A 53 8.05 -5.01 0.84
C PRO A 53 6.83 -5.19 -0.07
N ILE A 54 6.69 -4.38 -1.13
CA ILE A 54 5.57 -4.47 -2.07
C ILE A 54 5.68 -5.72 -2.94
N LYS A 55 6.89 -6.08 -3.39
CA LYS A 55 7.12 -7.35 -4.11
C LYS A 55 6.68 -8.54 -3.27
N ARG A 56 7.14 -8.62 -2.01
CA ARG A 56 6.76 -9.68 -1.08
C ARG A 56 5.26 -9.78 -0.87
N LEU A 57 4.60 -8.66 -0.59
CA LEU A 57 3.15 -8.60 -0.42
C LEU A 57 2.39 -8.98 -1.71
N SER A 58 2.95 -8.69 -2.89
CA SER A 58 2.31 -9.05 -4.16
C SER A 58 2.27 -10.57 -4.38
N PHE A 59 3.20 -11.34 -3.83
CA PHE A 59 3.16 -12.81 -3.93
C PHE A 59 1.99 -13.43 -3.15
N SER A 60 1.59 -12.83 -2.03
CA SER A 60 0.56 -13.36 -1.16
C SER A 60 -0.80 -12.67 -1.30
N MET A 61 -0.84 -11.45 -1.85
CA MET A 61 -2.07 -10.63 -1.91
C MET A 61 -2.37 -10.18 -3.35
N PRO A 62 -3.31 -10.85 -4.06
CA PRO A 62 -3.65 -10.54 -5.44
C PRO A 62 -4.01 -9.06 -5.75
N PRO A 63 -4.68 -8.31 -4.86
CA PRO A 63 -4.93 -6.88 -5.11
C PRO A 63 -3.65 -6.06 -5.31
N PHE A 64 -2.59 -6.37 -4.57
CA PHE A 64 -1.33 -5.64 -4.65
C PHE A 64 -0.53 -6.04 -5.88
N ALA A 65 -0.55 -7.33 -6.26
CA ALA A 65 0.00 -7.78 -7.54
C ALA A 65 -0.63 -7.04 -8.73
N ARG A 66 -1.96 -6.92 -8.76
CA ARG A 66 -2.67 -6.17 -9.82
C ARG A 66 -2.28 -4.69 -9.84
N ALA A 67 -2.21 -4.05 -8.67
CA ALA A 67 -1.80 -2.66 -8.57
C ALA A 67 -0.37 -2.46 -9.09
N ARG A 68 0.55 -3.36 -8.72
CA ARG A 68 1.95 -3.35 -9.15
C ARG A 68 2.08 -3.57 -10.65
N ASN A 69 1.38 -4.57 -11.21
CA ASN A 69 1.41 -4.85 -12.65
C ASN A 69 0.89 -3.67 -13.47
N ALA A 70 -0.20 -3.03 -13.04
CA ALA A 70 -0.69 -1.82 -13.67
C ALA A 70 0.38 -0.71 -13.66
N ARG A 71 1.06 -0.51 -12.53
CA ARG A 71 2.14 0.48 -12.42
C ARG A 71 3.35 0.17 -13.32
N ARG A 72 3.70 -1.11 -13.49
CA ARG A 72 4.77 -1.54 -14.41
C ARG A 72 4.40 -1.24 -15.86
N ILE A 73 3.20 -1.64 -16.30
CA ILE A 73 2.69 -1.38 -17.65
C ILE A 73 2.67 0.12 -17.96
N MET A 74 2.24 0.96 -17.01
CA MET A 74 2.24 2.42 -17.15
C MET A 74 3.65 3.04 -17.25
N ASN A 75 4.71 2.28 -17.00
CA ASN A 75 6.11 2.68 -17.19
C ASN A 75 6.80 1.89 -18.32
N ASN A 76 6.04 1.28 -19.23
CA ASN A 76 6.55 0.45 -20.33
C ASN A 76 7.36 -0.78 -19.87
N ASP A 77 7.17 -1.23 -18.63
CA ASP A 77 7.71 -2.47 -18.11
C ASP A 77 6.61 -3.53 -18.14
N ILE A 78 6.73 -4.51 -19.03
CA ILE A 78 5.73 -5.58 -19.18
C ILE A 78 6.05 -6.69 -18.18
N PRO A 79 5.14 -6.99 -17.23
CA PRO A 79 5.34 -8.09 -16.30
C PRO A 79 5.40 -9.44 -17.02
N GLU A 80 6.39 -10.27 -16.70
CA GLU A 80 6.46 -11.70 -17.04
C GLU A 80 5.43 -12.53 -16.26
#